data_AF-A0A1V9Z273-F1
#
_entry.id   AF-A0A1V9Z273-F1
#
_cell.length_a   1.000
_cell.length_b   1.000
_cell.length_c   1.000
_cell.angle_alpha   90.00
_cell.angle_beta   90.00
_cell.angle_gamma   90.00
#
_symmetry.space_group_name_H-M   'P 1'
#
loop_
_entity.id
_entity.type
_entity.pdbx_description
1 polymer ?
#
loop_
_entity_poly.entity_id
_entity_poly.type
_entity_poly.pdbx_seq_one_letter_code
_entity_poly.pdbx_strand_id
1 'polypeptide(L)'
;MIYLKYKVVDLQAQYDNLYSALNEHWKEIIRRERQRWQDAMKENLKLKNFLKEYIAYSELLVDVMKRKPRLSKFIDLWQILKLVTNPNAGRAAFHAIADREYEKVDSMYIQLRIIDIQSEFYRIEPCFHENGDIETVAVTCNRFAAPFQAIVDASWDVFRGAVVILQFDGQYTIIDKINESIAYVNAFYYHFRVCRSVLEDEVLRLDHGYSTFNEPVWMTIEMVNEDEVLARYCEKTRETRVKYDIEAIFSFG
;
A
#
# COMPACT_ATOMS: atom_id res chain seq x y z
N MET A 1 14.35 -29.51 44.93
CA MET A 1 13.17 -28.64 45.14
C MET A 1 13.48 -27.13 45.00
N ILE A 2 14.69 -26.65 45.29
CA ILE A 2 15.05 -25.21 45.22
C ILE A 2 15.15 -24.69 43.77
N TYR A 3 15.77 -25.45 42.87
CA TYR A 3 15.92 -25.09 41.45
C TYR A 3 14.58 -24.84 40.73
N LEU A 4 13.56 -25.67 41.01
CA LEU A 4 12.22 -25.51 40.44
C LEU A 4 11.53 -24.24 40.93
N LYS A 5 11.68 -23.87 42.21
CA LYS A 5 11.13 -22.61 42.73
C LYS A 5 11.79 -21.39 42.09
N TYR A 6 13.10 -21.43 41.91
CA TYR A 6 13.83 -20.35 41.25
C TYR A 6 13.39 -20.20 39.79
N LYS A 7 13.25 -21.32 39.07
CA LYS A 7 12.79 -21.33 37.67
C LYS A 7 11.33 -20.87 37.52
N VAL A 8 10.46 -21.17 38.47
CA VAL A 8 9.08 -20.66 38.46
C VAL A 8 9.06 -19.15 38.65
N VAL A 9 9.86 -18.60 39.57
CA VAL A 9 9.96 -17.14 39.77
C VAL A 9 10.51 -16.43 38.54
N ASP A 10 11.55 -16.99 37.92
CA ASP A 10 12.14 -16.46 36.69
C ASP A 10 11.15 -16.48 35.51
N LEU A 11 10.43 -17.58 35.31
CA LEU A 11 9.38 -17.68 34.29
C LEU A 11 8.20 -16.73 34.55
N GLN A 12 7.83 -16.54 35.82
CA GLN A 12 6.78 -15.58 36.19
C GLN A 12 7.20 -14.15 35.84
N ALA A 13 8.45 -13.78 36.14
CA ALA A 13 8.99 -12.46 35.81
C ALA A 13 9.08 -12.25 34.28
N GLN A 14 9.47 -13.27 33.52
CA GLN A 14 9.47 -13.22 32.06
C GLN A 14 8.06 -13.07 31.49
N TYR A 15 7.07 -13.78 32.05
CA TYR A 15 5.67 -13.66 31.66
C TYR A 15 5.14 -12.24 31.92
N ASP A 16 5.37 -11.69 33.12
CA ASP A 16 4.89 -10.35 33.48
C ASP A 16 5.52 -9.26 32.61
N ASN A 17 6.80 -9.41 32.26
CA ASN A 17 7.50 -8.50 31.34
C ASN A 17 6.94 -8.56 29.92
N LEU A 18 6.72 -9.76 29.38
CA LEU A 18 6.12 -9.93 28.05
C LEU A 18 4.68 -9.41 28.01
N TYR A 19 3.89 -9.67 29.05
CA TYR A 19 2.52 -9.20 29.17
C TYR A 19 2.44 -7.67 29.26
N SER A 20 3.37 -7.05 30.01
CA SER A 20 3.48 -5.59 30.07
C SER A 20 3.87 -4.97 28.73
N ALA A 21 4.89 -5.52 28.05
CA ALA A 21 5.33 -5.04 26.74
C ALA A 21 4.25 -5.17 25.66
N LEU A 22 3.52 -6.30 25.64
CA LEU A 22 2.40 -6.52 24.74
C LEU A 22 1.27 -5.50 24.98
N ASN A 23 0.95 -5.22 26.24
CA ASN A 23 -0.08 -4.23 26.58
C ASN A 23 0.32 -2.81 26.16
N GLU A 24 1.58 -2.42 26.33
CA GLU A 24 2.05 -1.11 25.87
C GLU A 24 2.02 -1.00 24.33
N HIS A 25 2.41 -2.06 23.61
CA HIS A 25 2.30 -2.09 22.15
C HIS A 25 0.86 -1.90 21.65
N TRP A 26 -0.09 -2.63 22.23
CA TRP A 26 -1.50 -2.50 21.88
C TRP A 26 -2.09 -1.14 22.25
N LYS A 27 -1.72 -0.58 23.39
CA LYS A 27 -2.11 0.79 23.76
C LYS A 27 -1.66 1.79 22.71
N GLU A 28 -0.43 1.63 22.20
CA GLU A 28 0.11 2.52 21.19
C GLU A 28 -0.58 2.37 19.84
N ILE A 29 -0.89 1.13 19.41
CA ILE A 29 -1.71 0.88 18.22
C ILE A 29 -3.09 1.52 18.36
N ILE A 30 -3.77 1.28 19.48
CA ILE A 30 -5.12 1.83 19.74
C ILE A 30 -5.07 3.36 19.74
N ARG A 31 -4.02 3.97 20.32
CA ARG A 31 -3.83 5.42 20.33
C ARG A 31 -3.67 5.97 18.90
N ARG A 32 -2.83 5.34 18.08
CA ARG A 32 -2.63 5.71 16.68
C ARG A 32 -3.91 5.55 15.85
N GLU A 33 -4.63 4.45 16.03
CA GLU A 33 -5.86 4.19 15.28
C GLU A 33 -6.99 5.15 15.69
N ARG A 34 -7.09 5.49 16.97
CA ARG A 34 -8.03 6.51 17.44
C ARG A 34 -7.74 7.88 16.84
N GLN A 35 -6.46 8.26 16.77
CA GLN A 35 -6.05 9.51 16.15
C GLN A 35 -6.42 9.55 14.67
N ARG A 36 -6.14 8.48 13.92
CA ARG A 36 -6.53 8.35 12.51
C ARG A 36 -8.04 8.46 12.32
N TRP A 37 -8.80 7.76 13.15
CA TRP A 37 -10.27 7.83 13.09
C TRP A 37 -10.78 9.26 13.31
N GLN A 38 -10.21 10.00 14.27
CA GLN A 38 -10.57 11.40 14.51
C GLN A 38 -10.22 12.30 13.33
N ASP A 39 -9.05 12.11 12.73
CA ASP A 39 -8.59 12.92 11.60
C ASP A 39 -9.40 12.63 10.33
N ALA A 40 -9.68 11.35 10.05
CA ALA A 40 -10.59 10.93 8.98
C ALA A 40 -12.01 11.49 9.17
N MET A 41 -12.53 11.52 10.42
CA MET A 41 -13.85 12.09 10.70
C MET A 41 -13.88 13.61 10.47
N LYS A 42 -12.82 14.33 10.88
CA LYS A 42 -12.68 15.77 10.61
C LYS A 42 -12.58 16.05 9.11
N GLU A 43 -11.81 15.26 8.38
CA GLU A 43 -11.68 15.40 6.92
C GLU A 43 -13.01 15.09 6.22
N ASN A 44 -13.70 14.01 6.59
CA ASN A 44 -15.01 13.66 6.05
C ASN A 44 -16.03 14.78 6.29
N LEU A 45 -16.02 15.39 7.48
CA LEU A 45 -16.86 16.54 7.78
C LEU A 45 -16.51 17.75 6.90
N LYS A 46 -15.22 18.06 6.74
CA LYS A 46 -14.75 19.12 5.82
C LYS A 46 -15.21 18.84 4.39
N LEU A 47 -14.99 17.63 3.88
CA LEU A 47 -15.37 17.22 2.52
C LEU A 47 -16.89 17.30 2.32
N LYS A 48 -17.68 16.87 3.30
CA LYS A 48 -19.15 17.01 3.26
C LYS A 48 -19.59 18.46 3.23
N ASN A 49 -18.93 19.33 4.00
CA ASN A 49 -19.23 20.77 3.98
C ASN A 49 -18.83 21.40 2.64
N PHE A 50 -17.63 21.10 2.14
CA PHE A 50 -17.19 21.53 0.81
C PHE A 50 -18.12 21.02 -0.29
N LEU A 51 -18.61 19.78 -0.20
CA LEU A 51 -19.55 19.22 -1.17
C LEU A 51 -20.90 19.95 -1.12
N LYS A 52 -21.42 20.25 0.08
CA LYS A 52 -22.65 21.04 0.23
C LYS A 52 -22.50 22.44 -0.35
N GLU A 53 -21.38 23.11 -0.08
CA GLU A 53 -21.05 24.42 -0.65
C GLU A 53 -20.89 24.33 -2.17
N TYR A 54 -20.26 23.27 -2.67
CA TYR A 54 -20.10 23.03 -4.11
C TYR A 54 -21.43 22.76 -4.80
N ILE A 55 -22.34 21.99 -4.20
CA ILE A 55 -23.68 21.75 -4.75
C ILE A 55 -24.43 23.08 -4.85
N ALA A 56 -24.49 23.86 -3.77
CA ALA A 56 -25.12 25.18 -3.75
C ALA A 56 -24.48 26.15 -4.76
N TYR A 57 -23.16 26.13 -4.91
CA TYR A 57 -22.43 26.94 -5.89
C TYR A 57 -22.62 26.44 -7.33
N SER A 58 -22.71 25.13 -7.53
CA SER A 58 -22.94 24.50 -8.83
C SER A 58 -24.37 24.75 -9.33
N GLU A 59 -25.36 24.79 -8.44
CA GLU A 59 -26.74 25.18 -8.76
C GLU A 59 -26.82 26.63 -9.23
N LEU A 60 -26.03 27.53 -8.61
CA LEU A 60 -25.87 28.92 -9.06
C LEU A 60 -25.05 29.06 -10.36
N LEU A 61 -24.10 28.16 -10.61
CA LEU A 61 -23.22 28.18 -11.81
C LEU A 61 -23.83 27.49 -13.04
N VAL A 62 -24.71 26.51 -12.86
CA VAL A 62 -25.50 25.89 -13.94
C VAL A 62 -26.35 26.94 -14.65
N ASP A 63 -26.76 27.97 -13.92
CA ASP A 63 -27.47 29.13 -14.46
C ASP A 63 -26.54 30.13 -15.19
N VAL A 64 -25.22 30.08 -14.97
CA VAL A 64 -24.27 31.12 -15.43
C VAL A 64 -23.23 30.63 -16.44
N MET A 65 -22.71 29.39 -16.44
CA MET A 65 -21.63 29.02 -17.38
C MET A 65 -21.55 27.55 -17.84
N LYS A 66 -21.67 27.39 -19.17
CA LYS A 66 -21.28 26.24 -20.02
C LYS A 66 -19.75 25.99 -20.11
N ARG A 67 -18.92 26.31 -19.11
CA ARG A 67 -17.46 26.10 -19.20
C ARG A 67 -16.88 25.49 -17.92
N LYS A 68 -16.35 24.26 -18.05
CA LYS A 68 -15.62 23.50 -17.01
C LYS A 68 -14.43 24.30 -16.46
N PRO A 69 -14.38 24.64 -15.16
CA PRO A 69 -13.16 25.14 -14.54
C PRO A 69 -12.27 23.97 -14.07
N ARG A 70 -10.94 24.12 -14.20
CA ARG A 70 -9.94 23.09 -13.87
C ARG A 70 -9.57 23.18 -12.38
N LEU A 71 -9.94 22.16 -11.59
CA LEU A 71 -9.71 22.05 -10.14
C LEU A 71 -8.26 21.69 -9.72
N SER A 72 -7.32 21.58 -10.65
CA SER A 72 -6.01 20.95 -10.43
C SER A 72 -4.98 21.78 -9.65
N LYS A 73 -5.36 22.93 -9.06
CA LYS A 73 -4.38 23.86 -8.43
C LYS A 73 -4.22 23.71 -6.91
N PHE A 74 -4.99 22.87 -6.24
CA PHE A 74 -5.05 22.86 -4.76
C PHE A 74 -4.52 21.61 -4.07
N ILE A 75 -4.14 20.56 -4.80
CA ILE A 75 -3.63 19.31 -4.22
C ILE A 75 -2.22 19.06 -4.73
N ASP A 76 -1.28 18.90 -3.81
CA ASP A 76 0.08 18.49 -4.17
C ASP A 76 0.04 17.08 -4.76
N LEU A 77 0.74 16.87 -5.88
CA LEU A 77 0.69 15.62 -6.63
C LEU A 77 1.06 14.38 -5.80
N TRP A 78 1.97 14.51 -4.83
CA TRP A 78 2.37 13.40 -3.97
C TRP A 78 1.22 12.89 -3.10
N GLN A 79 0.26 13.75 -2.74
CA GLN A 79 -0.91 13.36 -1.95
C GLN A 79 -1.85 12.42 -2.72
N ILE A 80 -1.79 12.43 -4.06
CA ILE A 80 -2.49 11.47 -4.92
C ILE A 80 -1.55 10.40 -5.48
N LEU A 81 -0.43 10.12 -4.79
CA LEU A 81 0.59 9.15 -5.18
C LEU A 81 1.25 9.44 -6.54
N LYS A 82 1.25 10.70 -6.98
CA LYS A 82 1.91 11.13 -8.22
C LYS A 82 3.20 11.88 -7.92
N LEU A 83 4.27 11.48 -8.58
CA LEU A 83 5.55 12.16 -8.46
C LEU A 83 5.63 13.35 -9.40
N VAL A 84 6.40 14.35 -8.98
CA VAL A 84 6.68 15.55 -9.77
C VAL A 84 7.90 15.29 -10.65
N THR A 85 7.91 15.79 -11.89
CA THR A 85 9.02 15.63 -12.85
C THR A 85 10.35 16.22 -12.37
N ASN A 86 10.33 17.16 -11.42
CA ASN A 86 11.54 17.74 -10.85
C ASN A 86 12.23 16.70 -9.92
N PRO A 87 13.51 16.32 -10.17
CA PRO A 87 14.18 15.26 -9.42
C PRO A 87 14.28 15.50 -7.90
N ASN A 88 14.53 16.74 -7.46
CA ASN A 88 14.69 17.05 -6.04
C ASN A 88 13.33 17.06 -5.31
N ALA A 89 12.31 17.65 -5.95
CA ALA A 89 10.95 17.62 -5.42
C ALA A 89 10.35 16.21 -5.46
N GLY A 90 10.70 15.41 -6.47
CA GLY A 90 10.31 14.01 -6.62
C GLY A 90 10.88 13.13 -5.51
N ARG A 91 12.13 13.35 -5.10
CA ARG A 91 12.73 12.63 -3.94
C ARG A 91 12.00 12.94 -2.64
N ALA A 92 11.75 14.21 -2.34
CA ALA A 92 11.00 14.61 -1.15
C ALA A 92 9.57 14.04 -1.18
N ALA A 93 8.92 14.08 -2.34
CA ALA A 93 7.60 13.49 -2.57
C ALA A 93 7.60 11.97 -2.35
N PHE A 94 8.64 11.25 -2.79
CA PHE A 94 8.75 9.81 -2.60
C PHE A 94 8.85 9.44 -1.13
N HIS A 95 9.73 10.10 -0.38
CA HIS A 95 9.82 9.89 1.07
C HIS A 95 8.51 10.24 1.78
N ALA A 96 7.87 11.36 1.41
CA ALA A 96 6.57 11.72 1.98
C ALA A 96 5.47 10.68 1.68
N ILE A 97 5.48 10.07 0.48
CA ILE A 97 4.59 8.96 0.13
C ILE A 97 4.92 7.73 0.98
N ALA A 98 6.20 7.34 1.04
CA ALA A 98 6.64 6.17 1.79
C ALA A 98 6.29 6.29 3.28
N ASP A 99 6.56 7.44 3.91
CA ASP A 99 6.22 7.71 5.31
C ASP A 99 4.71 7.62 5.53
N ARG A 100 3.92 8.24 4.64
CA ARG A 100 2.45 8.20 4.71
C ARG A 100 1.90 6.78 4.57
N GLU A 101 2.43 5.99 3.64
CA GLU A 101 1.98 4.60 3.46
C GLU A 101 2.49 3.69 4.57
N TYR A 102 3.68 3.96 5.13
CA TYR A 102 4.22 3.25 6.29
C TYR A 102 3.35 3.46 7.53
N GLU A 103 2.87 4.69 7.77
CA GLU A 103 1.92 4.94 8.85
C GLU A 103 0.71 4.00 8.75
N LYS A 104 0.15 3.77 7.55
CA LYS A 104 -1.07 2.95 7.39
C LYS A 104 -0.88 1.46 7.63
N VAL A 105 0.36 0.96 7.68
CA VAL A 105 0.67 -0.48 7.76
C VAL A 105 -0.07 -1.17 8.90
N ASP A 106 -0.06 -0.60 10.11
CA ASP A 106 -0.74 -1.22 11.26
C ASP A 106 -2.25 -1.33 11.05
N SER A 107 -2.90 -0.29 10.53
CA SER A 107 -4.35 -0.30 10.26
C SER A 107 -4.68 -1.35 9.20
N MET A 108 -3.83 -1.46 8.17
CA MET A 108 -3.94 -2.50 7.16
C MET A 108 -3.79 -3.89 7.77
N TYR A 109 -2.79 -4.11 8.63
CA TYR A 109 -2.55 -5.41 9.24
C TYR A 109 -3.67 -5.82 10.19
N ILE A 110 -4.28 -4.86 10.88
CA ILE A 110 -5.49 -5.09 11.68
C ILE A 110 -6.67 -5.47 10.78
N GLN A 111 -6.89 -4.71 9.69
CA GLN A 111 -7.97 -4.98 8.73
C GLN A 111 -7.86 -6.40 8.16
N LEU A 112 -6.65 -6.84 7.86
CA LEU A 112 -6.35 -8.15 7.30
C LEU A 112 -6.22 -9.25 8.36
N ARG A 113 -6.28 -8.89 9.65
CA ARG A 113 -6.12 -9.78 10.81
C ARG A 113 -4.77 -10.51 10.84
N ILE A 114 -3.70 -9.82 10.43
CA ILE A 114 -2.35 -10.40 10.32
C ILE A 114 -1.33 -9.81 11.30
N ILE A 115 -1.73 -8.81 12.09
CA ILE A 115 -0.82 -8.09 13.00
C ILE A 115 -0.15 -9.02 14.02
N ASP A 116 -0.89 -9.99 14.58
CA ASP A 116 -0.34 -10.96 15.55
C ASP A 116 0.11 -12.27 14.92
N ILE A 117 -0.04 -12.44 13.60
CA ILE A 117 0.31 -13.72 12.98
C ILE A 117 1.83 -13.83 12.96
N GLN A 118 2.30 -14.92 13.57
CA GLN A 118 3.71 -15.30 13.64
C GLN A 118 4.01 -16.53 12.76
N SER A 119 2.99 -17.32 12.40
CA SER A 119 3.13 -18.49 11.55
C SER A 119 3.22 -18.13 10.08
N GLU A 120 3.87 -18.99 9.30
CA GLU A 120 3.90 -18.85 7.85
C GLU A 120 2.54 -19.13 7.23
N PHE A 121 2.13 -18.31 6.26
CA PHE A 121 0.95 -18.58 5.45
C PHE A 121 0.97 -17.78 4.16
N TYR A 122 0.13 -18.24 3.22
CA TYR A 122 -0.20 -17.54 1.99
C TYR A 122 -1.72 -17.54 1.84
N ARG A 123 -2.29 -16.37 1.51
CA ARG A 123 -3.72 -16.20 1.37
C ARG A 123 -4.04 -15.21 0.26
N ILE A 124 -4.96 -15.59 -0.61
CA ILE A 124 -5.58 -14.67 -1.58
C ILE A 124 -7.08 -14.65 -1.30
N GLU A 125 -7.64 -13.47 -1.07
CA GLU A 125 -9.07 -13.27 -0.82
C GLU A 125 -9.66 -12.28 -1.83
N PRO A 126 -10.74 -12.64 -2.54
CA PRO A 126 -11.51 -11.69 -3.32
C PRO A 126 -12.45 -10.88 -2.39
N CYS A 127 -12.47 -9.57 -2.59
CA CYS A 127 -13.34 -8.62 -1.93
C CYS A 127 -14.29 -8.00 -2.97
N PHE A 128 -15.59 -8.22 -2.78
CA PHE A 128 -16.62 -7.69 -3.67
C PHE A 128 -17.13 -6.35 -3.13
N HIS A 129 -17.07 -5.32 -3.96
CA HIS A 129 -17.59 -4.00 -3.63
C HIS A 129 -19.04 -3.84 -4.10
N GLU A 130 -19.81 -2.97 -3.43
CA GLU A 130 -21.23 -2.71 -3.75
C GLU A 130 -21.43 -2.16 -5.17
N ASN A 131 -20.40 -1.53 -5.74
CA ASN A 131 -20.38 -1.02 -7.11
C ASN A 131 -20.12 -2.11 -8.17
N GLY A 132 -19.92 -3.37 -7.76
CA GLY A 132 -19.63 -4.51 -8.64
C GLY A 132 -18.14 -4.72 -8.94
N ASP A 133 -17.24 -3.91 -8.36
CA ASP A 133 -15.80 -4.10 -8.53
C ASP A 133 -15.30 -5.26 -7.65
N ILE A 134 -14.26 -5.94 -8.14
CA ILE A 134 -13.57 -7.00 -7.41
C ILE A 134 -12.16 -6.51 -7.06
N GLU A 135 -11.89 -6.41 -5.77
CA GLU A 135 -10.54 -6.21 -5.23
C GLU A 135 -9.98 -7.60 -4.85
N THR A 136 -8.77 -7.91 -5.28
CA THR A 136 -8.05 -9.11 -4.83
C THR A 136 -7.02 -8.68 -3.80
N VAL A 137 -7.04 -9.30 -2.63
CA VAL A 137 -6.05 -9.08 -1.58
C VAL A 137 -5.16 -10.30 -1.46
N ALA A 138 -3.88 -10.15 -1.76
CA ALA A 138 -2.87 -11.18 -1.59
C ALA A 138 -2.03 -10.86 -0.35
N VAL A 139 -1.93 -11.82 0.57
CA VAL A 139 -1.16 -11.69 1.81
C VAL A 139 -0.26 -12.90 1.97
N THR A 140 0.99 -12.65 2.34
CA THR A 140 1.96 -13.68 2.68
C THR A 140 2.71 -13.28 3.94
N CYS A 141 2.98 -14.29 4.76
CA CYS A 141 3.80 -14.20 5.94
C CYS A 141 4.82 -15.34 5.84
N ASN A 142 6.10 -15.04 5.84
CA ASN A 142 7.19 -16.00 5.73
C ASN A 142 8.16 -15.82 6.89
N ARG A 143 8.74 -16.91 7.38
CA ARG A 143 9.81 -16.89 8.37
C ARG A 143 11.09 -17.36 7.71
N PHE A 144 12.17 -16.67 8.01
CA PHE A 144 13.47 -17.02 7.48
C PHE A 144 14.45 -17.22 8.63
N ALA A 145 15.11 -18.38 8.64
CA ALA A 145 16.24 -18.66 9.51
C ALA A 145 17.53 -18.10 8.88
N ALA A 146 17.60 -16.78 8.77
CA ALA A 146 18.71 -16.07 8.14
C ALA A 146 18.88 -14.67 8.76
N PRO A 147 20.10 -14.09 8.67
CA PRO A 147 20.35 -12.74 9.18
C PRO A 147 19.42 -11.71 8.55
N PHE A 148 18.94 -10.77 9.37
CA PHE A 148 18.05 -9.68 8.95
C PHE A 148 18.49 -8.98 7.67
N GLN A 149 19.76 -8.56 7.62
CA GLN A 149 20.28 -7.83 6.48
C GLN A 149 20.24 -8.65 5.18
N ALA A 150 20.51 -9.96 5.26
CA ALA A 150 20.46 -10.84 4.10
C ALA A 150 19.04 -10.94 3.53
N ILE A 151 18.01 -10.97 4.40
CA ILE A 151 16.61 -11.00 3.97
C ILE A 151 16.16 -9.66 3.39
N VAL A 152 16.59 -8.54 3.98
CA VAL A 152 16.31 -7.20 3.44
C VAL A 152 16.93 -7.06 2.05
N ASP A 153 18.21 -7.39 1.90
CA ASP A 153 18.94 -7.28 0.62
C ASP A 153 18.32 -8.20 -0.44
N ALA A 154 18.04 -9.46 -0.09
CA ALA A 154 17.39 -10.41 -1.00
C ALA A 154 15.99 -9.96 -1.43
N SER A 155 15.20 -9.42 -0.49
CA SER A 155 13.86 -8.88 -0.81
C SER A 155 13.95 -7.71 -1.77
N TRP A 156 14.94 -6.85 -1.58
CA TRP A 156 15.19 -5.70 -2.44
C TRP A 156 15.67 -6.10 -3.83
N ASP A 157 16.55 -7.09 -3.91
CA ASP A 157 17.03 -7.68 -5.17
C ASP A 157 15.88 -8.34 -5.95
N VAL A 158 14.96 -9.00 -5.25
CA VAL A 158 13.72 -9.53 -5.84
C VAL A 158 12.88 -8.40 -6.45
N PHE A 159 12.55 -7.35 -5.69
CA PHE A 159 11.72 -6.26 -6.22
C PHE A 159 12.39 -5.47 -7.34
N ARG A 160 13.73 -5.44 -7.38
CA ARG A 160 14.50 -4.85 -8.46
C ARG A 160 14.63 -5.76 -9.68
N GLY A 161 14.26 -7.03 -9.58
CA GLY A 161 14.45 -7.99 -10.67
C GLY A 161 15.90 -8.43 -10.87
N ALA A 162 16.75 -8.27 -9.86
CA ALA A 162 18.09 -8.85 -9.87
C ALA A 162 18.06 -10.39 -9.77
N VAL A 163 16.92 -10.95 -9.33
CA VAL A 163 16.70 -12.40 -9.20
C VAL A 163 15.51 -12.84 -10.06
N VAL A 164 15.69 -13.91 -10.82
CA VAL A 164 14.60 -14.56 -11.56
C VAL A 164 13.85 -15.49 -10.62
N ILE A 165 12.56 -15.20 -10.36
CA ILE A 165 11.72 -16.06 -9.53
C ILE A 165 11.00 -17.08 -10.42
N LEU A 166 11.48 -18.32 -10.44
CA LEU A 166 10.95 -19.38 -11.31
C LEU A 166 9.48 -19.76 -11.04
N GLN A 167 8.93 -19.37 -9.89
CA GLN A 167 7.56 -19.67 -9.48
C GLN A 167 6.55 -18.62 -9.94
N PHE A 168 7.01 -17.45 -10.38
CA PHE A 168 6.17 -16.41 -10.93
C PHE A 168 6.60 -16.12 -12.36
N ASP A 169 5.64 -16.23 -13.28
CA ASP A 169 5.82 -15.85 -14.68
C ASP A 169 5.84 -14.31 -14.79
N GLY A 170 6.89 -13.70 -14.23
CA GLY A 170 7.06 -12.26 -14.22
C GLY A 170 8.52 -11.83 -14.38
N GLN A 171 8.73 -10.73 -15.10
CA GLN A 171 10.02 -10.10 -15.32
C GLN A 171 10.02 -8.72 -14.69
N TYR A 172 10.94 -8.51 -13.76
CA TYR A 172 11.23 -7.20 -13.20
C TYR A 172 12.49 -6.66 -13.85
N THR A 173 12.46 -5.42 -14.31
CA THR A 173 13.60 -4.75 -14.93
C THR A 173 13.77 -3.37 -14.29
N ILE A 174 14.96 -3.06 -13.80
CA ILE A 174 15.26 -1.74 -13.27
C ILE A 174 15.27 -0.75 -14.43
N ILE A 175 14.43 0.27 -14.34
CA ILE A 175 14.43 1.41 -15.27
C ILE A 175 15.53 2.38 -14.85
N ASP A 176 15.52 2.75 -13.57
CA ASP A 176 16.50 3.68 -13.00
C ASP A 176 16.68 3.47 -11.50
N LYS A 177 17.91 3.62 -11.02
CA LYS A 177 18.26 3.55 -9.59
C LYS A 177 18.60 4.96 -9.11
N ILE A 178 17.66 5.58 -8.40
CA ILE A 178 17.86 6.94 -7.88
C ILE A 178 18.85 6.93 -6.70
N ASN A 179 18.70 5.97 -5.78
CA ASN A 179 19.60 5.78 -4.63
C ASN A 179 19.46 4.36 -4.04
N GLU A 180 19.92 4.15 -2.81
CA GLU A 180 19.86 2.86 -2.12
C GLU A 180 18.42 2.41 -1.81
N SER A 181 17.53 3.35 -1.48
CA SER A 181 16.15 3.12 -1.02
C SER A 181 15.07 3.41 -2.06
N ILE A 182 15.44 3.91 -3.25
CA ILE A 182 14.51 4.30 -4.32
C ILE A 182 15.01 3.77 -5.66
N ALA A 183 14.17 3.00 -6.32
CA ALA A 183 14.37 2.53 -7.68
C ALA A 183 13.04 2.56 -8.45
N TYR A 184 13.11 2.90 -9.73
CA TYR A 184 12.03 2.68 -10.67
C TYR A 184 12.22 1.30 -11.31
N VAL A 185 11.18 0.49 -11.24
CA VAL A 185 11.19 -0.87 -11.76
C VAL A 185 9.98 -1.04 -12.67
N ASN A 186 10.22 -1.66 -13.81
CA ASN A 186 9.17 -2.18 -14.66
C ASN A 186 8.92 -3.64 -14.29
N ALA A 187 7.68 -4.00 -14.00
CA ALA A 187 7.30 -5.37 -13.67
C ALA A 187 6.28 -5.87 -14.69
N PHE A 188 6.64 -6.87 -15.49
CA PHE A 188 5.76 -7.55 -16.44
C PHE A 188 5.37 -8.92 -15.91
N TYR A 189 4.10 -9.30 -16.03
CA TYR A 189 3.63 -10.65 -15.69
C TYR A 189 2.90 -11.28 -16.88
N TYR A 190 3.13 -12.57 -17.17
CA TYR A 190 2.45 -13.32 -18.24
C TYR A 190 0.98 -13.67 -17.92
N HIS A 191 0.51 -13.28 -16.72
CA HIS A 191 -0.89 -12.89 -16.51
C HIS A 191 -0.93 -11.38 -16.30
N PHE A 192 -1.33 -10.66 -17.36
CA PHE A 192 -1.22 -9.22 -17.59
C PHE A 192 -1.17 -8.32 -16.34
N ARG A 193 0.04 -7.98 -15.91
CA ARG A 193 0.32 -6.81 -15.06
C ARG A 193 1.57 -6.13 -15.60
N VAL A 194 1.52 -4.81 -15.76
CA VAL A 194 2.67 -3.98 -16.15
C VAL A 194 2.79 -2.84 -15.14
N CYS A 195 3.81 -2.85 -14.29
CA CYS A 195 4.16 -1.68 -13.48
C CYS A 195 5.09 -0.79 -14.30
N ARG A 196 4.80 0.51 -14.49
CA ARG A 196 5.64 1.45 -15.26
C ARG A 196 5.95 2.71 -14.47
N SER A 197 7.03 3.41 -14.85
CA SER A 197 7.38 4.68 -14.23
C SER A 197 6.51 5.84 -14.75
N VAL A 198 6.35 6.91 -13.95
CA VAL A 198 5.62 8.13 -14.34
C VAL A 198 6.17 8.74 -15.65
N LEU A 199 7.47 8.59 -15.90
CA LEU A 199 8.12 9.03 -17.14
C LEU A 199 7.68 8.23 -18.36
N GLU A 200 7.40 6.94 -18.20
CA GLU A 200 6.91 6.08 -19.28
C GLU A 200 5.43 6.33 -19.58
N ASP A 201 4.62 6.65 -18.57
CA ASP A 201 3.19 7.02 -18.75
C ASP A 201 3.02 8.30 -19.58
N GLU A 202 4.00 9.21 -19.55
CA GLU A 202 3.99 10.45 -20.32
C GLU A 202 4.45 10.26 -21.79
N VAL A 203 5.33 9.29 -22.05
CA VAL A 203 5.93 9.04 -23.37
C VAL A 203 5.18 7.95 -24.15
N LEU A 204 4.69 6.93 -23.46
CA LEU A 204 3.93 5.82 -24.01
C LEU A 204 2.50 5.93 -23.49
N ARG A 205 1.59 6.40 -24.36
CA ARG A 205 0.15 6.38 -24.04
C ARG A 205 -0.22 4.95 -23.64
N LEU A 206 -0.68 4.80 -22.40
CA LEU A 206 -1.26 3.56 -21.91
C LEU A 206 -2.32 3.11 -22.91
N ASP A 207 -2.17 1.90 -23.44
CA ASP A 207 -3.25 1.28 -24.18
C ASP A 207 -4.44 1.17 -23.22
N HIS A 208 -5.55 1.79 -23.60
CA HIS A 208 -6.77 1.87 -22.81
C HIS A 208 -7.38 0.49 -22.52
N GLY A 209 -6.89 -0.57 -23.17
CA GLY A 209 -7.24 -1.96 -22.88
C GLY A 209 -6.57 -2.58 -21.65
N TYR A 210 -5.59 -1.93 -21.03
CA TYR A 210 -4.93 -2.46 -19.81
C TYR A 210 -5.56 -1.91 -18.52
N SER A 211 -5.77 -2.80 -17.55
CA SER A 211 -6.11 -2.43 -16.18
C SER A 211 -4.90 -1.76 -15.51
N THR A 212 -5.05 -0.52 -15.06
CA THR A 212 -4.03 0.20 -14.29
C THR A 212 -4.22 -0.01 -12.79
N PHE A 213 -3.14 -0.30 -12.07
CA PHE A 213 -3.15 -0.41 -10.61
C PHE A 213 -2.34 0.74 -10.01
N ASN A 214 -3.01 1.63 -9.29
CA ASN A 214 -2.38 2.76 -8.57
C ASN A 214 -2.32 2.50 -7.07
N GLU A 215 -2.36 1.23 -6.66
CA GLU A 215 -2.41 0.85 -5.26
C GLU A 215 -1.01 0.52 -4.73
N PRO A 216 -0.64 1.01 -3.54
CA PRO A 216 0.61 0.64 -2.93
C PRO A 216 0.62 -0.84 -2.54
N VAL A 217 1.83 -1.40 -2.57
CA VAL A 217 2.14 -2.73 -2.06
C VAL A 217 3.01 -2.56 -0.83
N TRP A 218 2.73 -3.31 0.22
CA TRP A 218 3.44 -3.20 1.50
C TRP A 218 4.23 -4.46 1.77
N MET A 219 5.49 -4.29 2.17
CA MET A 219 6.28 -5.36 2.76
C MET A 219 6.94 -4.84 4.04
N THR A 220 6.76 -5.56 5.15
CA THR A 220 7.56 -5.35 6.36
C THR A 220 8.47 -6.55 6.59
N ILE A 221 9.65 -6.27 7.12
CA ILE A 221 10.63 -7.26 7.51
C ILE A 221 11.01 -6.90 8.95
N GLU A 222 10.78 -7.83 9.87
CA GLU A 222 10.95 -7.64 11.30
C GLU A 222 11.87 -8.72 11.86
N MET A 223 12.79 -8.34 12.74
CA MET A 223 13.58 -9.32 13.50
C MET A 223 12.71 -9.90 14.60
N VAL A 224 12.60 -11.23 14.64
CA VAL A 224 11.96 -11.93 15.76
C VAL A 224 13.01 -12.30 16.81
N ASN A 225 14.19 -12.74 16.37
CA ASN A 225 15.39 -12.93 17.18
C ASN A 225 16.64 -12.77 16.29
N GLU A 226 17.85 -13.00 16.82
CA GLU A 226 19.12 -12.72 16.12
C GLU A 226 19.26 -13.46 14.77
N ASP A 227 18.66 -14.64 14.64
CA ASP A 227 18.79 -15.51 13.45
C ASP A 227 17.44 -15.78 12.76
N GLU A 228 16.37 -15.10 13.18
CA GLU A 228 15.03 -15.33 12.66
C GLU A 228 14.30 -14.04 12.31
N VAL A 229 13.82 -14.01 11.07
CA VAL A 229 13.20 -12.84 10.46
C VAL A 229 11.80 -13.19 10.02
N LEU A 230 10.86 -12.30 10.29
CA LEU A 230 9.48 -12.37 9.83
C LEU A 230 9.27 -11.36 8.71
N ALA A 231 8.90 -11.84 7.53
CA ALA A 231 8.55 -11.00 6.40
C ALA A 231 7.04 -11.09 6.13
N ARG A 232 6.36 -9.95 6.14
CA ARG A 232 4.96 -9.84 5.77
C ARG A 232 4.84 -9.04 4.49
N TYR A 233 4.17 -9.58 3.49
CA TYR A 233 3.86 -8.88 2.25
C TYR A 233 2.35 -8.84 2.03
N CYS A 234 1.86 -7.70 1.61
CA CYS A 234 0.47 -7.51 1.24
C CYS A 234 0.32 -6.63 0.01
N GLU A 235 -0.52 -7.08 -0.89
CA GLU A 235 -0.92 -6.39 -2.10
C GLU A 235 -2.44 -6.35 -2.20
N LYS A 236 -2.97 -5.18 -2.55
CA LYS A 236 -4.36 -5.01 -2.96
C LYS A 236 -4.38 -4.68 -4.45
N THR A 237 -5.30 -5.32 -5.16
CA THR A 237 -5.36 -5.25 -6.61
C THR A 237 -6.81 -5.06 -7.02
N ARG A 238 -7.19 -3.85 -7.44
CA ARG A 238 -8.52 -3.56 -8.00
C ARG A 238 -8.52 -3.57 -9.51
N GLU A 239 -9.29 -4.49 -10.09
CA GLU A 239 -9.48 -4.48 -11.54
C GLU A 239 -10.40 -3.32 -11.91
N THR A 240 -9.83 -2.23 -12.43
CA THR A 240 -10.65 -1.10 -12.89
C THR A 240 -11.18 -1.45 -14.27
N ARG A 241 -12.44 -1.88 -14.38
CA ARG A 241 -13.09 -1.97 -15.69
C ARG A 241 -13.18 -0.56 -16.26
N VAL A 242 -12.36 -0.26 -17.27
CA VAL A 242 -12.64 0.86 -18.17
C VAL A 242 -13.99 0.53 -18.79
N LYS A 243 -15.04 1.26 -18.36
CA LYS A 243 -16.33 1.23 -19.05
C LYS A 243 -16.06 1.62 -20.49
N TYR A 244 -16.08 0.65 -21.39
CA TYR A 244 -16.35 0.94 -22.78
C TYR A 244 -17.75 1.57 -22.79
N ASP A 245 -17.86 2.82 -23.21
CA ASP A 245 -19.14 3.37 -23.66
C ASP A 245 -19.53 2.60 -24.93
N ILE A 246 -20.14 1.42 -24.75
CA ILE A 246 -20.73 0.62 -25.84
C ILE A 246 -22.05 1.25 -26.34
N GLU A 247 -22.40 2.47 -25.89
CA GLU A 247 -23.54 3.21 -26.44
C GLU A 247 -23.22 4.02 -27.71
N ALA A 248 -21.96 4.07 -28.16
CA ALA A 248 -21.61 4.78 -29.40
C ALA A 248 -21.55 3.90 -30.67
N ILE A 249 -21.85 2.59 -30.61
CA ILE A 249 -21.71 1.67 -31.77
C ILE A 249 -23.07 1.24 -32.35
N PHE A 250 -24.21 1.50 -31.70
CA PHE A 250 -25.54 1.18 -32.26
C PHE A 250 -26.34 2.39 -32.76
N SER A 251 -25.66 3.40 -33.29
CA SER A 251 -26.31 4.52 -34.02
C SER A 251 -25.78 4.68 -35.44
N PHE A 252 -25.57 3.57 -36.16
CA PHE A 252 -25.67 3.55 -37.63
C PHE A 252 -26.21 2.18 -38.06
N GLY A 253 -27.50 2.16 -38.36
CA GLY A 253 -28.25 1.07 -38.96
C GLY A 253 -29.63 1.58 -39.35
#